data_AF-A0A830EQ72-F1
#
_entry.id   AF-A0A830EQ72-F1
#
_cell.length_a   1.000
_cell.length_b   1.000
_cell.length_c   1.000
_cell.angle_alpha   90.00
_cell.angle_beta   90.00
_cell.angle_gamma   90.00
#
_symmetry.space_group_name_H-M   'P 1'
#
loop_
_entity.id
_entity.type
_entity.pdbx_description
1 polymer ?
#
loop_
_entity_poly.entity_id
_entity_poly.type
_entity_poly.pdbx_seq_one_letter_code
_entity_poly.pdbx_strand_id
1 'polypeptide(L)'
;MTDDENHIGAAVPVTGESRAYLNPRQLVSYREHRRQLAQWMQNLGKDPEKANGYAESTVKTRTARLDKFYRWVWKQEDGYTEAVSTSNAGAWMEFHGGGAGADLHERFANW
;
A
#
# COMPACT_ATOMS: atom_id res chain seq x y z
N MET A 1 -22.32 3.37 -3.61
CA MET A 1 -21.20 2.60 -3.04
C MET A 1 -20.68 1.71 -4.17
N THR A 2 -19.61 2.13 -4.84
CA THR A 2 -19.03 1.34 -5.95
C THR A 2 -18.19 0.22 -5.34
N ASP A 3 -18.86 -0.89 -5.03
CA ASP A 3 -18.24 -2.15 -4.63
C ASP A 3 -17.77 -2.88 -5.89
N ASP A 4 -16.84 -2.24 -6.63
CA ASP A 4 -16.02 -2.92 -7.63
C ASP A 4 -14.91 -3.68 -6.88
N GLU A 5 -14.45 -4.82 -7.41
CA GLU A 5 -13.53 -5.75 -6.74
C GLU A 5 -12.23 -5.12 -6.17
N ASN A 6 -11.91 -3.88 -6.55
CA ASN A 6 -10.73 -3.14 -6.14
C ASN A 6 -11.03 -1.87 -5.32
N HIS A 7 -12.17 -1.81 -4.63
CA HIS A 7 -12.50 -0.71 -3.73
C HIS A 7 -12.93 -1.24 -2.36
N ILE A 8 -12.49 -0.57 -1.29
CA ILE A 8 -12.96 -0.80 0.08
C ILE A 8 -13.29 0.57 0.69
N GLY A 9 -14.57 0.96 0.63
CA GLY A 9 -14.96 2.36 0.82
C GLY A 9 -14.25 3.25 -0.21
N ALA A 10 -13.61 4.33 0.25
CA ALA A 10 -12.83 5.24 -0.58
C ALA A 10 -11.38 4.77 -0.83
N ALA A 11 -10.96 3.62 -0.31
CA ALA A 11 -9.62 3.09 -0.50
C ALA A 11 -9.53 2.25 -1.78
N VAL A 12 -8.48 2.48 -2.57
CA VAL A 12 -8.13 1.68 -3.75
C VAL A 12 -6.91 0.80 -3.38
N PRO A 13 -7.08 -0.51 -3.15
CA PRO A 13 -6.02 -1.36 -2.64
C PRO A 13 -4.90 -1.60 -3.65
N VAL A 14 -5.22 -1.74 -4.93
CA VAL A 14 -4.24 -1.99 -6.01
C VAL A 14 -4.32 -0.88 -7.06
N THR A 15 -3.21 -0.17 -7.31
CA THR A 15 -3.13 0.89 -8.32
C THR A 15 -2.95 0.33 -9.74
N GLY A 16 -3.12 1.19 -10.76
CA GLY A 16 -2.84 0.82 -12.15
C GLY A 16 -1.40 0.35 -12.38
N GLU A 17 -0.44 0.99 -11.71
CA GLU A 17 0.99 0.62 -11.75
C GLU A 17 1.23 -0.80 -11.23
N SER A 18 0.62 -1.14 -10.09
CA SER A 18 0.71 -2.50 -9.55
C SER A 18 0.04 -3.51 -10.48
N ARG A 19 -1.09 -3.17 -11.11
CA ARG A 19 -1.77 -4.03 -12.09
C ARG A 19 -0.91 -4.29 -13.34
N ALA A 20 -0.14 -3.31 -13.79
CA ALA A 20 0.74 -3.45 -14.96
C ALA A 20 1.97 -4.33 -14.67
N TYR A 21 2.46 -4.31 -13.43
CA TYR A 21 3.63 -5.10 -13.00
C TYR A 21 3.29 -6.58 -12.75
N LEU A 22 2.10 -6.85 -12.20
CA LEU A 22 1.72 -8.18 -11.73
C LEU A 22 1.12 -9.05 -12.82
N ASN A 23 1.48 -10.34 -12.83
CA ASN A 23 0.75 -11.31 -13.63
C ASN A 23 -0.66 -11.58 -13.03
N PRO A 24 -1.59 -12.23 -13.76
CA PRO A 24 -2.97 -12.42 -13.29
C PRO A 24 -3.09 -13.11 -11.93
N ARG A 25 -2.25 -14.12 -11.64
CA ARG A 25 -2.27 -14.85 -10.37
C ARG A 25 -1.80 -13.97 -9.22
N GLN A 26 -0.72 -13.24 -9.43
CA GLN A 26 -0.17 -12.31 -8.43
C GLN A 26 -1.13 -11.14 -8.18
N LEU A 27 -1.80 -10.64 -9.22
CA LEU A 27 -2.81 -9.59 -9.08
C LEU A 27 -3.95 -10.02 -8.17
N VAL A 28 -4.48 -11.23 -8.35
CA VAL A 28 -5.54 -11.76 -7.48
C VAL A 28 -5.07 -11.89 -6.04
N SER A 29 -3.88 -12.47 -5.81
CA SER A 29 -3.29 -12.61 -4.47
C SER A 29 -3.10 -11.25 -3.80
N TYR A 30 -2.39 -10.34 -4.48
CA TYR A 30 -2.05 -9.03 -3.94
C TYR A 30 -3.29 -8.19 -3.64
N ARG A 31 -4.30 -8.24 -4.52
CA ARG A 31 -5.56 -7.55 -4.29
C ARG A 31 -6.25 -8.07 -3.03
N GLU A 32 -6.32 -9.38 -2.86
CA GLU A 32 -6.94 -9.98 -1.68
C GLU A 32 -6.19 -9.63 -0.39
N HIS A 33 -4.86 -9.74 -0.40
CA HIS A 33 -3.99 -9.31 0.70
C HIS A 33 -4.26 -7.84 1.09
N ARG A 34 -4.27 -6.95 0.11
CA ARG A 34 -4.49 -5.51 0.33
C ARG A 34 -5.91 -5.18 0.76
N ARG A 35 -6.90 -5.96 0.29
CA ARG A 35 -8.31 -5.86 0.70
C ARG A 35 -8.47 -6.22 2.17
N GLN A 36 -7.91 -7.36 2.59
CA GLN A 36 -7.95 -7.82 3.98
C GLN A 36 -7.29 -6.81 4.93
N LEU A 37 -6.14 -6.26 4.53
CA LEU A 37 -5.46 -5.22 5.29
C LEU A 37 -6.30 -3.94 5.41
N ALA A 38 -6.93 -3.50 4.33
CA ALA A 38 -7.81 -2.31 4.34
C ALA A 38 -9.02 -2.52 5.26
N GLN A 39 -9.65 -3.69 5.19
CA GLN A 39 -10.78 -4.04 6.06
C GLN A 39 -10.37 -4.09 7.53
N TRP A 40 -9.22 -4.71 7.83
CA TRP A 40 -8.67 -4.75 9.18
C TRP A 40 -8.37 -3.33 9.69
N MET A 41 -7.80 -2.46 8.84
CA MET A 41 -7.54 -1.07 9.22
C MET A 41 -8.83 -0.29 9.53
N GLN A 42 -9.91 -0.51 8.79
CA GLN A 42 -11.21 0.17 9.01
C GLN A 42 -11.94 -0.29 10.26
N ASN A 43 -11.77 -1.57 10.65
CA ASN A 43 -12.53 -2.15 11.74
C ASN A 43 -11.74 -2.18 13.05
N LEU A 44 -10.44 -2.45 12.99
CA LEU A 44 -9.61 -2.79 14.15
C LEU A 44 -8.31 -1.99 14.24
N GLY A 45 -7.82 -1.43 13.13
CA GLY A 45 -6.42 -1.02 13.02
C GLY A 45 -5.96 0.11 13.94
N LYS A 46 -6.86 0.88 14.56
CA LYS A 46 -6.49 1.98 15.47
C LYS A 46 -6.33 1.49 16.90
N ASP A 47 -7.28 0.71 17.40
CA ASP A 47 -7.30 0.08 18.72
C ASP A 47 -8.01 -1.28 18.59
N PRO A 48 -7.24 -2.36 18.35
CA PRO A 48 -7.80 -3.69 18.10
C PRO A 48 -8.55 -4.26 19.30
N GLU A 49 -8.11 -3.96 20.53
CA GLU A 49 -8.74 -4.46 21.76
C GLU A 49 -10.16 -3.91 21.93
N LYS A 50 -10.42 -2.69 21.44
CA LYS A 50 -11.75 -2.05 21.48
C LYS A 50 -12.53 -2.18 20.18
N ALA A 51 -12.08 -3.00 19.23
CA ALA A 51 -12.65 -3.10 17.90
C ALA A 51 -12.87 -1.74 17.22
N ASN A 52 -11.86 -0.87 17.29
CA ASN A 52 -11.94 0.49 16.76
C ASN A 52 -10.89 0.67 15.66
N GLY A 53 -11.36 0.98 14.45
CA GLY A 53 -10.49 1.18 13.31
C GLY A 53 -10.13 2.64 13.03
N TYR A 54 -9.36 2.82 11.96
CA TYR A 54 -9.01 4.13 11.45
C TYR A 54 -10.17 4.74 10.64
N ALA A 55 -10.25 6.08 10.67
CA ALA A 55 -11.13 6.81 9.77
C ALA A 55 -10.82 6.49 8.30
N GLU A 56 -11.85 6.48 7.46
CA GLU A 56 -11.75 6.11 6.04
C GLU A 56 -10.68 6.90 5.28
N SER A 57 -10.54 8.20 5.56
CA SER A 57 -9.49 9.06 4.97
C SER A 57 -8.07 8.61 5.33
N THR A 58 -7.88 8.10 6.55
CA THR A 58 -6.60 7.56 7.01
C THR A 58 -6.32 6.23 6.33
N VAL A 59 -7.32 5.35 6.21
CA VAL A 59 -7.19 4.08 5.50
C VAL A 59 -6.81 4.32 4.05
N LYS A 60 -7.53 5.20 3.34
CA LYS A 60 -7.24 5.59 1.95
C LYS A 60 -5.80 6.07 1.77
N THR A 61 -5.33 6.95 2.67
CA THR A 61 -3.96 7.49 2.58
C THR A 61 -2.92 6.41 2.85
N ARG A 62 -3.15 5.54 3.83
CA ARG A 62 -2.22 4.46 4.19
C ARG A 62 -2.15 3.38 3.12
N THR A 63 -3.27 2.95 2.55
CA THR A 63 -3.27 1.96 1.46
C THR A 63 -2.54 2.49 0.22
N ALA A 64 -2.74 3.75 -0.16
CA ALA A 64 -2.03 4.34 -1.28
C ALA A 64 -0.51 4.35 -1.07
N ARG A 65 -0.05 4.71 0.14
CA ARG A 65 1.39 4.69 0.49
C ARG A 65 1.96 3.27 0.52
N LEU A 66 1.22 2.32 1.08
CA LEU A 66 1.63 0.92 1.11
C LEU A 66 1.80 0.35 -0.29
N ASP A 67 0.95 0.74 -1.25
CA ASP A 67 1.09 0.28 -2.63
C ASP A 67 2.41 0.71 -3.28
N LYS A 68 2.83 1.95 -3.02
CA LYS A 68 4.15 2.45 -3.45
C LYS A 68 5.29 1.68 -2.78
N PHE A 69 5.16 1.42 -1.48
CA PHE A 69 6.15 0.65 -0.72
C PHE A 69 6.32 -0.77 -1.26
N TYR A 70 5.23 -1.52 -1.49
CA TYR A 70 5.29 -2.86 -2.06
C TYR A 70 5.95 -2.86 -3.45
N ARG A 71 5.55 -1.94 -4.35
CA ARG A 71 6.18 -1.83 -5.67
C ARG A 71 7.68 -1.57 -5.60
N TRP A 72 8.13 -0.79 -4.62
CA TRP A 72 9.55 -0.57 -4.43
C TRP A 72 10.28 -1.79 -3.91
N VAL A 73 9.69 -2.52 -2.94
CA VAL A 73 10.24 -3.80 -2.48
C VAL A 73 10.38 -4.77 -3.65
N TRP A 74 9.36 -4.87 -4.51
CA TRP A 74 9.43 -5.76 -5.68
C TRP A 74 10.55 -5.40 -6.64
N LYS A 75 10.87 -4.10 -6.77
CA LYS A 75 12.02 -3.64 -7.55
C LYS A 75 13.35 -3.96 -6.88
N GLN A 76 13.44 -3.89 -5.55
CA GLN A 76 14.69 -4.22 -4.83
C GLN A 76 14.98 -5.71 -4.82
N GLU A 77 13.93 -6.53 -4.73
CA GLU A 77 14.04 -8.00 -4.65
C GLU A 77 13.91 -8.69 -6.01
N ASP A 78 13.76 -7.91 -7.10
CA ASP A 78 13.51 -8.38 -8.47
C ASP A 78 12.39 -9.44 -8.56
N GLY A 79 11.29 -9.17 -7.84
CA GLY A 79 10.22 -10.15 -7.73
C GLY A 79 9.04 -9.71 -6.88
N TYR A 80 7.88 -10.28 -7.17
CA TYR A 80 6.68 -10.07 -6.37
C TYR A 80 6.75 -10.80 -5.02
N THR A 81 6.44 -10.07 -3.95
CA THR A 81 6.28 -10.61 -2.59
C THR A 81 5.21 -9.85 -1.80
N GLU A 82 4.49 -10.56 -0.95
CA GLU A 82 3.61 -9.97 0.09
C GLU A 82 4.32 -9.90 1.45
N ALA A 83 5.44 -10.60 1.61
CA ALA A 83 6.20 -10.71 2.84
C ALA A 83 7.20 -9.55 2.94
N VAL A 84 6.73 -8.41 3.47
CA VAL A 84 7.58 -7.25 3.75
C VAL A 84 8.06 -7.26 5.21
N SER A 85 9.33 -6.87 5.41
CA SER A 85 9.96 -6.83 6.73
C SER A 85 10.17 -5.41 7.25
N THR A 86 10.53 -5.28 8.53
CA THR A 86 10.99 -4.00 9.11
C THR A 86 12.29 -3.50 8.48
N SER A 87 13.15 -4.40 7.97
CA SER A 87 14.35 -4.03 7.21
C SER A 87 13.97 -3.36 5.89
N ASN A 88 12.98 -3.90 5.17
CA ASN A 88 12.45 -3.28 3.95
C ASN A 88 11.89 -1.87 4.26
N ALA A 89 11.18 -1.71 5.38
CA ALA A 89 10.69 -0.41 5.81
C ALA A 89 11.81 0.58 6.15
N GLY A 90 12.86 0.13 6.84
CA GLY A 90 14.06 0.94 7.13
C GLY A 90 14.73 1.42 5.85
N ALA A 91 15.01 0.51 4.91
CA ALA A 91 15.63 0.83 3.64
C ALA A 91 14.74 1.75 2.76
N TRP A 92 13.41 1.58 2.80
CA TRP A 92 12.47 2.49 2.16
C TRP A 92 12.55 3.90 2.74
N MET A 93 12.65 4.02 4.07
CA MET A 93 12.79 5.31 4.75
C MET A 93 14.14 5.96 4.45
N GLU A 94 15.24 5.21 4.35
CA GLU A 94 16.55 5.75 3.93
C GLU A 94 16.52 6.21 2.47
N PHE A 95 15.93 5.43 1.57
CA PHE A 95 15.78 5.78 0.16
C PHE A 95 14.99 7.10 -0.03
N HIS A 96 14.01 7.40 0.83
CA HIS A 96 13.25 8.66 0.82
C HIS A 96 13.85 9.76 1.71
N GLY A 97 14.61 9.39 2.74
CA GLY A 97 15.10 10.27 3.80
C GLY A 97 16.52 10.77 3.59
N GLY A 98 17.24 10.28 2.58
CA GLY A 98 18.59 10.74 2.21
C GLY A 98 18.69 12.18 1.67
N GLY A 99 17.60 12.95 1.70
CA GLY A 99 17.59 14.39 1.41
C GLY A 99 16.59 15.09 2.31
N ALA A 100 17.09 15.85 3.29
CA ALA A 100 16.28 16.77 4.05
C ALA A 100 15.55 17.73 3.10
N GLY A 101 14.22 17.73 3.17
CA GLY A 101 13.39 18.88 2.82
C GLY A 101 13.63 19.51 1.44
N ALA A 102 13.47 18.77 0.35
CA ALA A 102 13.07 19.36 -0.91
C ALA A 102 12.42 18.29 -1.79
N ASP A 103 11.23 18.59 -2.27
CA ASP A 103 10.63 17.93 -3.42
C ASP A 103 10.10 16.49 -3.26
N LEU A 104 9.09 16.32 -2.40
CA LEU A 104 8.23 15.13 -2.42
C LEU A 104 7.17 15.17 -3.56
N HIS A 105 7.16 16.19 -4.41
CA HIS A 105 6.08 16.43 -5.38
C HIS A 105 6.49 16.23 -6.85
N GLU A 106 7.73 16.52 -7.26
CA GLU A 106 8.20 16.40 -8.65
C GLU A 106 8.84 15.04 -8.95
N ARG A 107 9.46 14.35 -7.98
CA ARG A 107 10.01 12.99 -8.22
C ARG A 107 8.95 11.91 -8.48
N PHE A 108 7.67 12.20 -8.22
CA PHE A 108 6.55 11.26 -8.34
C PHE A 108 5.38 11.78 -9.21
N ALA A 109 5.50 12.95 -9.85
CA ALA A 109 4.46 13.44 -10.76
C ALA A 109 4.28 12.59 -12.02
N ASN A 110 5.19 11.63 -12.27
CA ASN A 110 5.13 10.71 -13.41
C ASN A 110 4.90 9.22 -13.04
N TRP A 111 4.64 8.85 -11.77
CA TRP A 111 4.44 7.43 -11.35
C TRP A 111 3.62 7.20 -10.05
#